data_AF-A0A1F9GL94-F1
#
_entry.id   AF-A0A1F9GL94-F1
#
_cell.length_a   1.000
_cell.length_b   1.000
_cell.length_c   1.000
_cell.angle_alpha   90.00
_cell.angle_beta   90.00
_cell.angle_gamma   90.00
#
_symmetry.space_group_name_H-M   'P 1'
#
loop_
_entity.id
_entity.type
_entity.pdbx_description
1 polymer ?
#
loop_
_entity_poly.entity_id
_entity_poly.type
_entity_poly.pdbx_seq_one_letter_code
_entity_poly.pdbx_strand_id
1 'polypeptide(L)'
;MKKNIPFVVNHSDGTYCFQAALAMILQFFTDKKYSFEELNKLSQKLTGKWTWPTASLLWLLDHGYEIKLIETFSYEEFGKKGKDYLIKAYGLEVANAQEANSDLPREQKLALEFSKKGCVENRIPDWNDLKELFNEGYLIICNINACSLYRKEGYSGHFVVPTSIAEDDIIIHDPGLPPHPSFKVKREVFEKGWGYPNDRAKNILAIRKKGTFPSEGNVP
;
A
#
# COMPACT_ATOMS: atom_id res chain seq x y z
N MET A 1 2.39 19.35 -4.96
CA MET A 1 0.98 19.64 -4.59
C MET A 1 0.68 18.98 -3.24
N LYS A 2 -0.13 19.59 -2.37
CA LYS A 2 -0.57 18.96 -1.11
C LYS A 2 -2.04 18.53 -1.23
N LYS A 3 -2.36 17.31 -0.78
CA LYS A 3 -3.74 16.80 -0.70
C LYS A 3 -4.19 16.78 0.76
N ASN A 4 -5.43 17.21 1.00
CA ASN A 4 -6.06 17.23 2.32
C ASN A 4 -6.66 15.85 2.65
N ILE A 5 -5.81 14.83 2.71
CA ILE A 5 -6.22 13.48 3.08
C ILE A 5 -6.47 13.46 4.60
N PRO A 6 -7.60 12.90 5.08
CA PRO A 6 -7.83 12.77 6.52
C PRO A 6 -6.84 11.79 7.15
N PHE A 7 -6.46 12.04 8.40
CA PHE A 7 -5.60 11.12 9.15
C PHE A 7 -6.45 10.13 9.95
N VAL A 8 -6.08 8.85 9.89
CA VAL A 8 -6.66 7.78 10.70
C VAL A 8 -5.55 7.06 11.44
N VAL A 9 -5.64 7.03 12.77
CA VAL A 9 -4.68 6.32 13.62
C VAL A 9 -4.88 4.81 13.52
N ASN A 10 -3.80 4.04 13.60
CA ASN A 10 -3.85 2.57 13.66
C ASN A 10 -4.54 2.10 14.96
N HIS A 11 -5.02 0.87 14.94
CA HIS A 11 -5.55 0.20 16.12
C HIS A 11 -4.43 -0.04 17.14
N SER A 12 -4.78 -0.15 18.44
CA SER A 12 -3.82 -0.17 19.55
C SER A 12 -2.87 -1.38 19.57
N ASP A 13 -3.19 -2.44 18.83
CA ASP A 13 -2.32 -3.61 18.67
C ASP A 13 -1.29 -3.46 17.53
N GLY A 14 -1.32 -2.34 16.80
CA GLY A 14 -0.36 -2.00 15.75
C GLY A 14 -0.54 -2.75 14.44
N THR A 15 -1.50 -3.68 14.33
CA THR A 15 -1.62 -4.58 13.16
C THR A 15 -2.54 -4.07 12.04
N TYR A 16 -3.06 -2.83 12.16
CA TYR A 16 -4.09 -2.24 11.28
C TYR A 16 -3.55 -1.11 10.39
N CYS A 17 -2.25 -1.03 10.13
CA CYS A 17 -1.67 0.04 9.31
C CYS A 17 -2.28 0.10 7.90
N PHE A 18 -2.56 -1.05 7.29
CA PHE A 18 -3.26 -1.11 6.00
C PHE A 18 -4.71 -0.62 6.09
N GLN A 19 -5.46 -1.03 7.11
CA GLN A 19 -6.85 -0.58 7.31
C GLN A 19 -6.90 0.92 7.55
N ALA A 20 -5.98 1.46 8.35
CA ALA A 20 -5.86 2.89 8.56
C ALA A 20 -5.56 3.61 7.25
N ALA A 21 -4.57 3.15 6.47
CA ALA A 21 -4.28 3.69 5.13
C ALA A 21 -5.50 3.65 4.20
N LEU A 22 -6.18 2.51 4.10
CA LEU A 22 -7.39 2.34 3.30
C LEU A 22 -8.51 3.28 3.77
N ALA A 23 -8.69 3.46 5.08
CA ALA A 23 -9.67 4.38 5.63
C ALA A 23 -9.40 5.83 5.22
N MET A 24 -8.13 6.25 5.22
CA MET A 24 -7.73 7.59 4.77
C MET A 24 -8.10 7.81 3.29
N ILE A 25 -7.82 6.82 2.44
CA ILE A 25 -8.16 6.86 1.01
C ILE A 25 -9.68 6.92 0.81
N LEU A 26 -10.43 6.02 1.44
CA LEU A 26 -11.88 5.94 1.27
C LEU A 26 -12.60 7.17 1.82
N GLN A 27 -12.18 7.68 2.97
CA GLN A 27 -12.72 8.91 3.55
C GLN A 27 -12.52 10.11 2.63
N PHE A 28 -11.35 10.24 2.00
CA PHE A 28 -11.11 11.32 1.04
C PHE A 28 -12.08 11.30 -0.16
N PHE A 29 -12.47 10.12 -0.65
CA PHE A 29 -13.32 10.00 -1.83
C PHE A 29 -14.83 9.93 -1.55
N THR A 30 -15.24 9.79 -0.29
CA THR A 30 -16.65 9.53 0.07
C THR A 30 -17.16 10.39 1.22
N ASP A 31 -16.30 11.13 1.92
CA ASP A 31 -16.57 11.82 3.20
C ASP A 31 -17.17 10.92 4.30
N LYS A 32 -17.32 9.61 4.05
CA LYS A 32 -17.80 8.61 4.99
C LYS A 32 -16.65 8.13 5.86
N LYS A 33 -16.81 8.20 7.18
CA LYS A 33 -15.91 7.52 8.13
C LYS A 33 -16.19 6.02 8.14
N TYR A 34 -15.14 5.22 8.00
CA TYR A 34 -15.21 3.76 8.04
C TYR A 34 -14.72 3.27 9.41
N SER A 35 -15.47 2.37 10.01
CA SER A 35 -15.05 1.63 11.20
C SER A 35 -14.00 0.58 10.84
N PHE A 36 -13.16 0.19 11.80
CA PHE A 36 -12.24 -0.94 11.58
C PHE A 36 -12.97 -2.26 11.34
N GLU A 37 -14.18 -2.45 11.86
CA GLU A 37 -14.95 -3.65 11.57
C GLU A 37 -15.36 -3.72 10.09
N GLU A 38 -15.83 -2.62 9.50
CA GLU A 38 -16.10 -2.53 8.07
C GLU A 38 -14.82 -2.79 7.27
N LEU A 39 -13.71 -2.15 7.64
CA LEU A 39 -12.42 -2.31 6.95
C LEU A 39 -11.87 -3.74 7.07
N ASN A 40 -12.11 -4.44 8.18
CA ASN A 40 -11.71 -5.84 8.35
C ASN A 40 -12.48 -6.75 7.41
N LYS A 41 -13.79 -6.51 7.23
CA LYS A 41 -14.61 -7.27 6.26
C LYS A 41 -14.09 -7.07 4.84
N LEU A 42 -13.78 -5.82 4.48
CA LEU A 42 -13.25 -5.43 3.16
C LEU A 42 -11.86 -6.02 2.87
N SER A 43 -10.98 -6.04 3.87
CA SER A 43 -9.59 -6.52 3.75
C SER A 43 -9.43 -8.00 4.13
N GLN A 44 -10.50 -8.65 4.55
CA GLN A 44 -10.48 -9.98 5.15
C GLN A 44 -9.44 -10.11 6.27
N LYS A 45 -9.21 -9.05 7.04
CA LYS A 45 -8.21 -9.05 8.11
C LYS A 45 -8.52 -10.11 9.17
N LEU A 46 -7.49 -10.82 9.60
CA LEU A 46 -7.55 -11.74 10.74
C LEU A 46 -7.01 -11.05 12.00
N THR A 47 -7.65 -11.31 13.14
CA THR A 47 -7.23 -10.77 14.45
C THR A 47 -5.80 -11.22 14.77
N GLY A 48 -4.96 -10.28 15.21
CA GLY A 48 -3.56 -10.54 15.58
C GLY A 48 -2.62 -10.85 14.41
N LYS A 49 -3.10 -10.76 13.16
CA LYS A 49 -2.30 -11.01 11.95
C LYS A 49 -2.15 -9.74 11.12
N TRP A 50 -1.06 -9.66 10.36
CA TRP A 50 -0.84 -8.66 9.33
C TRP A 50 -1.85 -8.80 8.20
N THR A 51 -2.03 -7.71 7.46
CA THR A 51 -2.95 -7.66 6.33
C THR A 51 -2.20 -7.55 5.02
N TRP A 52 -2.57 -8.41 4.07
CA TRP A 52 -2.22 -8.26 2.67
C TRP A 52 -3.30 -7.42 1.95
N PRO A 53 -2.92 -6.50 1.04
CA PRO A 53 -3.88 -5.60 0.39
C PRO A 53 -4.90 -6.30 -0.52
N THR A 54 -4.60 -7.48 -1.04
CA THR A 54 -5.23 -8.06 -2.25
C THR A 54 -6.75 -8.18 -2.15
N ALA A 55 -7.29 -8.58 -1.01
CA ALA A 55 -8.75 -8.64 -0.82
C ALA A 55 -9.41 -7.26 -0.99
N SER A 56 -8.79 -6.22 -0.45
CA SER A 56 -9.27 -4.84 -0.61
C SER A 56 -9.07 -4.33 -2.02
N LEU A 57 -8.01 -4.73 -2.73
CA LEU A 57 -7.81 -4.36 -4.12
C LEU A 57 -8.92 -4.93 -5.01
N LEU A 58 -9.26 -6.20 -4.83
CA LEU A 58 -10.39 -6.84 -5.52
C LEU A 58 -11.70 -6.10 -5.22
N TRP A 59 -11.97 -5.81 -3.95
CA TRP A 59 -13.16 -5.05 -3.57
C TRP A 59 -13.20 -3.66 -4.21
N LEU A 60 -12.09 -2.91 -4.18
CA LEU A 60 -12.00 -1.57 -4.78
C LEU A 60 -12.31 -1.60 -6.28
N LEU A 61 -11.77 -2.57 -7.02
CA LEU A 61 -12.04 -2.73 -8.46
C LEU A 61 -13.54 -2.96 -8.73
N ASP A 62 -14.19 -3.76 -7.89
CA ASP A 62 -15.62 -4.06 -8.00
C ASP A 62 -16.52 -2.87 -7.57
N HIS A 63 -15.97 -1.90 -6.84
CA HIS A 63 -16.72 -0.76 -6.26
C HIS A 63 -16.38 0.58 -6.91
N GLY A 64 -16.01 0.56 -8.19
CA GLY A 64 -15.87 1.76 -9.00
C GLY A 64 -14.57 2.54 -8.74
N TYR A 65 -13.55 1.89 -8.19
CA TYR A 65 -12.20 2.45 -8.12
C TYR A 65 -11.35 1.95 -9.28
N GLU A 66 -10.40 2.79 -9.64
CA GLU A 66 -9.31 2.48 -10.54
C GLU A 66 -8.04 2.28 -9.70
N ILE A 67 -7.28 1.25 -10.05
CA ILE A 67 -6.05 0.89 -9.37
C ILE A 67 -4.94 0.83 -10.41
N LYS A 68 -3.83 1.50 -10.12
CA LYS A 68 -2.53 1.28 -10.76
C LYS A 68 -1.59 0.74 -9.68
N LEU A 69 -1.09 -0.47 -9.87
CA LEU A 69 -0.13 -1.08 -8.95
C LEU A 69 1.20 -1.29 -9.66
N ILE A 70 2.21 -0.49 -9.30
CA ILE A 70 3.54 -0.58 -9.91
C ILE A 70 4.47 -1.27 -8.92
N GLU A 71 4.87 -2.50 -9.22
CA GLU A 71 5.82 -3.28 -8.43
C GLU A 71 6.32 -4.49 -9.21
N THR A 72 7.38 -5.13 -8.71
CA THR A 72 7.90 -6.37 -9.34
C THR A 72 7.28 -7.66 -8.80
N PHE A 73 6.39 -7.55 -7.80
CA PHE A 73 5.72 -8.70 -7.20
C PHE A 73 4.82 -9.39 -8.24
N SER A 74 5.06 -10.68 -8.47
CA SER A 74 4.25 -11.49 -9.36
C SER A 74 3.19 -12.23 -8.54
N TYR A 75 1.98 -11.69 -8.56
CA TYR A 75 0.81 -12.28 -7.93
C TYR A 75 0.50 -13.68 -8.46
N GLU A 76 0.73 -13.92 -9.75
CA GLU A 76 0.53 -15.24 -10.35
C GLU A 76 1.55 -16.25 -9.82
N GLU A 77 2.84 -15.90 -9.81
CA GLU A 77 3.90 -16.81 -9.33
C GLU A 77 3.79 -17.03 -7.82
N PHE A 78 3.50 -15.98 -7.05
CA PHE A 78 3.20 -16.11 -5.63
C PHE A 78 1.99 -17.01 -5.40
N GLY A 79 0.91 -16.81 -6.14
CA GLY A 79 -0.30 -17.63 -6.03
C GLY A 79 -0.07 -19.12 -6.29
N LYS A 80 0.93 -19.48 -7.12
CA LYS A 80 1.31 -20.86 -7.42
C LYS A 80 2.33 -21.46 -6.44
N LYS A 81 3.24 -20.64 -5.91
CA LYS A 81 4.45 -21.10 -5.19
C LYS A 81 4.49 -20.68 -3.72
N GLY A 82 3.63 -19.76 -3.30
CA GLY A 82 3.53 -19.27 -1.93
C GLY A 82 4.86 -18.79 -1.36
N LYS A 83 5.24 -19.37 -0.22
CA LYS A 83 6.45 -19.00 0.52
C LYS A 83 7.73 -19.12 -0.30
N ASP A 84 7.85 -20.12 -1.18
CA ASP A 84 9.06 -20.32 -2.00
C ASP A 84 9.31 -19.12 -2.92
N TYR A 85 8.24 -18.52 -3.44
CA TYR A 85 8.35 -17.27 -4.20
C TYR A 85 8.87 -16.13 -3.32
N LEU A 86 8.34 -15.97 -2.10
CA LEU A 86 8.78 -14.94 -1.16
C LEU A 86 10.26 -15.08 -0.79
N ILE A 87 10.73 -16.30 -0.55
CA ILE A 87 12.15 -16.57 -0.27
C ILE A 87 13.02 -16.11 -1.44
N LYS A 88 12.64 -16.47 -2.68
CA LYS A 88 13.38 -16.10 -3.88
C LYS A 88 13.39 -14.58 -4.13
N ALA A 89 12.27 -13.91 -3.89
CA ALA A 89 12.11 -12.50 -4.21
C ALA A 89 12.67 -11.57 -3.11
N TYR A 90 12.46 -11.91 -1.84
CA TYR A 90 12.70 -11.02 -0.70
C TYR A 90 13.55 -11.65 0.41
N GLY A 91 14.02 -12.88 0.23
CA GLY A 91 14.86 -13.58 1.20
C GLY A 91 14.09 -14.23 2.34
N LEU A 92 14.81 -15.00 3.14
CA LEU A 92 14.24 -15.87 4.17
C LEU A 92 13.62 -15.09 5.35
N GLU A 93 14.21 -13.96 5.74
CA GLU A 93 13.70 -13.10 6.83
C GLU A 93 12.26 -12.64 6.54
N VAL A 94 12.05 -12.03 5.38
CA VAL A 94 10.73 -11.53 4.96
C VAL A 94 9.74 -12.68 4.79
N ALA A 95 10.15 -13.77 4.13
CA ALA A 95 9.28 -14.92 3.91
C ALA A 95 8.80 -15.55 5.23
N ASN A 96 9.68 -15.71 6.21
CA ASN A 96 9.32 -16.25 7.53
C ASN A 96 8.44 -15.27 8.32
N ALA A 97 8.72 -13.96 8.25
CA ALA A 97 7.88 -12.95 8.89
C ALA A 97 6.45 -12.96 8.32
N GLN A 98 6.31 -13.08 7.00
CA GLN A 98 5.00 -13.17 6.34
C GLN A 98 4.25 -14.45 6.71
N GLU A 99 4.91 -15.61 6.73
CA GLU A 99 4.28 -16.87 7.14
C GLU A 99 3.82 -16.83 8.61
N ALA A 100 4.64 -16.30 9.51
CA ALA A 100 4.32 -16.23 10.93
C ALA A 100 3.14 -15.28 11.22
N ASN A 101 3.06 -14.17 10.47
CA ASN A 101 2.15 -13.07 10.76
C ASN A 101 0.94 -12.99 9.81
N SER A 102 0.79 -13.86 8.81
CA SER A 102 -0.33 -13.81 7.87
C SER A 102 -0.87 -15.20 7.49
N ASP A 103 -1.91 -15.25 6.66
CA ASP A 103 -2.49 -16.49 6.11
C ASP A 103 -2.10 -16.61 4.63
N LEU A 104 -0.93 -17.20 4.38
CA LEU A 104 -0.39 -17.36 3.02
C LEU A 104 -1.26 -18.25 2.12
N PRO A 105 -1.86 -19.37 2.57
CA PRO A 105 -2.76 -20.16 1.73
C PRO A 105 -3.96 -19.37 1.22
N ARG A 106 -4.58 -18.54 2.07
CA ARG A 106 -5.68 -17.67 1.64
C ARG A 106 -5.18 -16.60 0.68
N GLU A 107 -4.06 -15.97 0.99
CA GLU A 107 -3.49 -14.91 0.16
C GLU A 107 -3.10 -15.41 -1.23
N GLN A 108 -2.59 -16.63 -1.35
CA GLN A 108 -2.31 -17.25 -2.65
C GLN A 108 -3.54 -17.33 -3.55
N LYS A 109 -4.71 -17.69 -2.98
CA LYS A 109 -5.97 -17.76 -3.74
C LYS A 109 -6.39 -16.37 -4.25
N LEU A 110 -6.33 -15.37 -3.38
CA LEU A 110 -6.64 -13.99 -3.73
C LEU A 110 -5.67 -13.44 -4.78
N ALA A 111 -4.38 -13.75 -4.66
CA ALA A 111 -3.36 -13.34 -5.61
C ALA A 111 -3.61 -13.92 -7.02
N LEU A 112 -4.00 -15.19 -7.13
CA LEU A 112 -4.38 -15.80 -8.42
C LEU A 112 -5.63 -15.17 -9.05
N GLU A 113 -6.56 -14.68 -8.23
CA GLU A 113 -7.71 -13.93 -8.73
C GLU A 113 -7.30 -12.54 -9.20
N PHE A 114 -6.53 -11.84 -8.38
CA PHE A 114 -6.08 -10.49 -8.64
C PHE A 114 -5.15 -10.39 -9.86
N SER A 115 -4.29 -11.39 -10.09
CA SER A 115 -3.39 -11.43 -11.25
C SER A 115 -4.13 -11.37 -12.60
N LYS A 116 -5.42 -11.72 -12.62
CA LYS A 116 -6.27 -11.69 -13.83
C LYS A 116 -6.88 -10.32 -14.10
N LYS A 117 -6.75 -9.34 -13.18
CA LYS A 117 -7.40 -8.03 -13.28
C LYS A 117 -6.64 -7.02 -14.16
N GLY A 118 -5.38 -7.30 -14.51
CA GLY A 118 -4.61 -6.47 -15.45
C GLY A 118 -4.24 -5.06 -14.96
N CYS A 119 -4.23 -4.83 -13.64
CA CYS A 119 -3.91 -3.53 -13.03
C CYS A 119 -2.49 -3.42 -12.47
N VAL A 120 -1.66 -4.45 -12.69
CA VAL A 120 -0.27 -4.51 -12.20
C VAL A 120 0.69 -4.16 -13.34
N GLU A 121 1.51 -3.14 -13.13
CA GLU A 121 2.63 -2.78 -13.99
C GLU A 121 3.92 -3.36 -13.41
N ASN A 122 4.44 -4.41 -14.06
CA ASN A 122 5.57 -5.18 -13.52
C ASN A 122 6.92 -4.50 -13.81
N ARG A 123 7.30 -3.55 -12.95
CA ARG A 123 8.63 -2.92 -12.93
C ARG A 123 8.93 -2.35 -11.55
N ILE A 124 10.17 -1.92 -11.34
CA ILE A 124 10.55 -1.18 -10.14
C ILE A 124 10.03 0.26 -10.31
N PRO A 125 9.15 0.76 -9.42
CA PRO A 125 8.76 2.16 -9.46
C PRO A 125 9.88 3.07 -8.96
N ASP A 126 9.85 4.32 -9.40
CA ASP A 126 10.75 5.38 -8.99
C ASP A 126 10.01 6.59 -8.37
N TRP A 127 10.78 7.62 -8.02
CA TRP A 127 10.24 8.83 -7.40
C TRP A 127 9.37 9.66 -8.34
N ASN A 128 9.63 9.62 -9.64
CA ASN A 128 8.83 10.33 -10.63
C ASN A 128 7.46 9.65 -10.79
N ASP A 129 7.39 8.32 -10.76
CA ASP A 129 6.11 7.61 -10.76
C ASP A 129 5.20 8.08 -9.62
N LEU A 130 5.76 8.24 -8.40
CA LEU A 130 5.04 8.78 -7.25
C LEU A 130 4.49 10.18 -7.56
N LYS A 131 5.33 11.07 -8.10
CA LYS A 131 4.94 12.45 -8.42
C LYS A 131 3.87 12.51 -9.51
N GLU A 132 4.05 11.77 -10.59
CA GLU A 132 3.15 11.73 -11.75
C GLU A 132 1.78 11.21 -11.34
N LEU A 133 1.70 10.03 -10.71
CA LEU A 133 0.44 9.46 -10.23
C LEU A 133 -0.25 10.38 -9.22
N PHE A 134 0.52 11.01 -8.33
CA PHE A 134 -0.04 11.95 -7.37
C PHE A 134 -0.65 13.18 -8.06
N ASN A 135 0.00 13.69 -9.11
CA ASN A 135 -0.48 14.83 -9.90
C ASN A 135 -1.67 14.45 -10.81
N GLU A 136 -1.74 13.21 -11.31
CA GLU A 136 -2.87 12.64 -12.06
C GLU A 136 -4.14 12.41 -11.22
N GLY A 137 -4.11 12.81 -9.94
CA GLY A 137 -5.25 12.73 -9.05
C GLY A 137 -5.36 11.43 -8.25
N TYR A 138 -4.43 10.47 -8.40
CA TYR A 138 -4.42 9.26 -7.57
C TYR A 138 -4.01 9.58 -6.14
N LEU A 139 -4.61 8.88 -5.18
CA LEU A 139 -4.04 8.77 -3.84
C LEU A 139 -3.15 7.54 -3.77
N ILE A 140 -2.08 7.63 -3.00
CA ILE A 140 -1.02 6.61 -3.00
C ILE A 140 -0.95 5.95 -1.62
N ILE A 141 -0.74 4.65 -1.61
CA ILE A 141 -0.30 3.87 -0.45
C ILE A 141 1.05 3.23 -0.82
N CYS A 142 2.06 3.37 0.04
CA CYS A 142 3.33 2.67 -0.09
C CYS A 142 3.51 1.69 1.05
N ASN A 143 4.05 0.50 0.75
CA ASN A 143 4.61 -0.39 1.77
C ASN A 143 6.08 -0.04 1.96
N ILE A 144 6.48 0.18 3.21
CA ILE A 144 7.85 0.52 3.57
C ILE A 144 8.29 -0.35 4.75
N ASN A 145 9.60 -0.53 4.91
CA ASN A 145 10.13 -1.02 6.18
C ASN A 145 10.12 0.10 7.23
N ALA A 146 9.28 -0.03 8.25
CA ALA A 146 9.21 0.93 9.36
C ALA A 146 10.53 1.05 10.12
N CYS A 147 11.31 -0.03 10.24
CA CYS A 147 12.62 0.02 10.90
C CYS A 147 13.55 1.04 10.22
N SER A 148 13.58 1.07 8.89
CA SER A 148 14.36 2.07 8.12
C SER A 148 13.90 3.50 8.40
N LEU A 149 12.59 3.74 8.49
CA LEU A 149 12.03 5.07 8.76
C LEU A 149 12.45 5.61 10.13
N TYR A 150 12.52 4.73 11.13
CA TYR A 150 12.88 5.06 12.50
C TYR A 150 14.35 4.78 12.86
N ARG A 151 15.19 4.50 11.86
CA ARG A 151 16.63 4.19 12.01
C ARG A 151 16.89 3.03 12.99
N LYS A 152 16.04 2.00 12.93
CA LYS A 152 16.17 0.72 13.65
C LYS A 152 16.61 -0.38 12.69
N GLU A 153 17.17 -1.45 13.24
CA GLU A 153 17.51 -2.66 12.48
C GLU A 153 16.31 -3.59 12.30
N GLY A 154 16.40 -4.50 11.31
CA GLY A 154 15.40 -5.53 11.04
C GLY A 154 14.29 -5.11 10.07
N TYR A 155 13.22 -5.90 10.04
CA TYR A 155 12.10 -5.76 9.13
C TYR A 155 10.76 -5.64 9.87
N SER A 156 10.00 -4.60 9.53
CA SER A 156 8.59 -4.47 9.86
C SER A 156 7.87 -3.77 8.73
N GLY A 157 7.15 -4.55 7.89
CA GLY A 157 6.34 -4.01 6.80
C GLY A 157 5.27 -3.05 7.34
N HIS A 158 5.11 -1.90 6.69
CA HIS A 158 4.24 -0.84 7.17
C HIS A 158 3.65 -0.01 6.02
N PHE A 159 2.37 0.34 6.13
CA PHE A 159 1.67 1.10 5.11
C PHE A 159 1.55 2.57 5.51
N VAL A 160 1.94 3.47 4.60
CA VAL A 160 1.89 4.92 4.77
C VAL A 160 1.21 5.59 3.58
N VAL A 161 0.64 6.77 3.81
CA VAL A 161 -0.12 7.51 2.78
C VAL A 161 0.55 8.86 2.52
N PRO A 162 1.18 9.07 1.34
CA PRO A 162 1.67 10.39 0.95
C PRO A 162 0.57 11.45 0.86
N THR A 163 0.81 12.63 1.42
CA THR A 163 -0.06 13.81 1.38
C THR A 163 0.57 14.96 0.60
N SER A 164 1.88 14.94 0.40
CA SER A 164 2.62 15.85 -0.48
C SER A 164 3.89 15.16 -0.92
N ILE A 165 4.23 15.30 -2.19
CA ILE A 165 5.46 14.75 -2.79
C ILE A 165 6.19 15.91 -3.46
N ALA A 166 7.42 16.17 -3.02
CA ALA A 166 8.30 17.19 -3.55
C ALA A 166 9.55 16.54 -4.16
N GLU A 167 10.55 17.33 -4.54
CA GLU A 167 11.78 16.79 -5.14
C GLU A 167 12.62 16.02 -4.12
N ASP A 168 12.87 16.64 -2.96
CA ASP A 168 13.80 16.12 -1.94
C ASP A 168 13.11 15.57 -0.69
N ASP A 169 11.78 15.73 -0.60
CA ASP A 169 11.01 15.31 0.55
C ASP A 169 9.58 14.89 0.21
N ILE A 170 9.01 14.13 1.14
CA ILE A 170 7.64 13.64 1.12
C ILE A 170 7.02 13.89 2.48
N ILE A 171 5.76 14.28 2.50
CA ILE A 171 4.96 14.37 3.72
C ILE A 171 3.99 13.20 3.71
N ILE A 172 4.10 12.32 4.69
CA ILE A 172 3.28 11.11 4.81
C ILE A 172 2.35 11.18 6.03
N HIS A 173 1.19 10.57 5.93
CA HIS A 173 0.46 10.08 7.08
C HIS A 173 1.00 8.70 7.44
N ASP A 174 1.67 8.64 8.59
CA ASP A 174 2.12 7.38 9.19
C ASP A 174 1.14 7.00 10.31
N PRO A 175 0.32 5.95 10.11
CA PRO A 175 -0.66 5.54 11.10
C PRO A 175 -0.05 4.75 12.27
N GLY A 176 1.25 4.42 12.25
CA GLY A 176 1.95 3.56 13.20
C GLY A 176 1.81 3.96 14.67
N LEU A 177 2.46 3.21 15.56
CA LEU A 177 2.44 3.48 17.00
C LEU A 177 3.88 3.83 17.46
N PRO A 178 4.16 5.09 17.85
CA PRO A 178 3.23 6.23 17.95
C PRO A 178 2.78 6.78 16.58
N PRO A 179 1.58 7.42 16.48
CA PRO A 179 1.09 7.95 15.22
C PRO A 179 1.76 9.26 14.84
N HIS A 180 2.06 9.42 13.55
CA HIS A 180 2.66 10.64 13.02
C HIS A 180 1.83 11.20 11.83
N PRO A 181 0.84 12.07 12.10
CA PRO A 181 0.15 12.79 11.04
C PRO A 181 1.08 13.82 10.38
N SER A 182 1.10 13.85 9.04
CA SER A 182 1.90 14.80 8.26
C SER A 182 3.39 14.77 8.60
N PHE A 183 3.94 13.56 8.72
CA PHE A 183 5.35 13.34 8.98
C PHE A 183 6.19 13.66 7.73
N LYS A 184 7.08 14.63 7.86
CA LYS A 184 7.99 15.02 6.78
C LYS A 184 9.23 14.14 6.79
N VAL A 185 9.51 13.49 5.65
CA VAL A 185 10.61 12.54 5.48
C VAL A 185 11.44 12.96 4.27
N LYS A 186 12.77 12.93 4.41
CA LYS A 186 13.70 13.15 3.28
C LYS A 186 13.61 11.99 2.29
N ARG A 187 13.71 12.29 0.99
CA ARG A 187 13.64 11.29 -0.10
C ARG A 187 14.55 10.09 0.16
N GLU A 188 15.82 10.34 0.48
CA GLU A 188 16.81 9.28 0.74
C GLU A 188 16.39 8.32 1.87
N VAL A 189 15.80 8.86 2.94
CA VAL A 189 15.32 8.06 4.09
C VAL A 189 14.10 7.23 3.68
N PHE A 190 13.19 7.83 2.91
CA PHE A 190 12.01 7.15 2.41
C PHE A 190 12.40 6.03 1.44
N GLU A 191 13.23 6.31 0.44
CA GLU A 191 13.68 5.35 -0.57
C GLU A 191 14.41 4.16 0.06
N LYS A 192 15.20 4.38 1.12
CA LYS A 192 15.83 3.29 1.88
C LYS A 192 14.81 2.35 2.54
N GLY A 193 13.72 2.88 3.08
CA GLY A 193 12.65 2.06 3.67
C GLY A 193 11.77 1.39 2.62
N TRP A 194 11.49 2.11 1.54
CA TRP A 194 10.65 1.67 0.43
C TRP A 194 11.30 0.57 -0.41
N GLY A 195 12.62 0.63 -0.60
CA GLY A 195 13.41 -0.40 -1.28
C GLY A 195 14.04 -1.44 -0.35
N TYR A 196 13.50 -1.69 0.84
CA TYR A 196 13.99 -2.76 1.71
C TYR A 196 13.22 -4.08 1.46
N PRO A 197 13.88 -5.24 1.35
CA PRO A 197 15.33 -5.47 1.54
C PRO A 197 16.19 -5.19 0.30
N ASN A 198 15.55 -4.93 -0.84
CA ASN A 198 16.19 -4.53 -2.09
C ASN A 198 15.18 -3.75 -2.95
N ASP A 199 15.63 -3.04 -3.99
CA ASP A 199 14.79 -2.15 -4.79
C ASP A 199 13.54 -2.82 -5.40
N ARG A 200 13.53 -4.15 -5.55
CA ARG A 200 12.35 -4.90 -6.03
C ARG A 200 11.17 -4.88 -5.05
N ALA A 201 11.41 -4.51 -3.79
CA ALA A 201 10.38 -4.35 -2.77
C ALA A 201 9.60 -3.04 -2.90
N LYS A 202 10.09 -2.07 -3.70
CA LYS A 202 9.35 -0.83 -3.94
C LYS A 202 8.03 -1.14 -4.61
N ASN A 203 6.98 -0.54 -4.09
CA ASN A 203 5.64 -0.61 -4.64
C ASN A 203 4.93 0.76 -4.63
N ILE A 204 4.09 1.01 -5.63
CA ILE A 204 3.11 2.10 -5.62
C ILE A 204 1.73 1.49 -5.78
N LEU A 205 0.92 1.56 -4.73
CA LEU A 205 -0.51 1.33 -4.83
C LEU A 205 -1.21 2.68 -5.04
N ALA A 206 -1.53 3.02 -6.28
CA ALA A 206 -2.25 4.23 -6.65
C ALA A 206 -3.74 3.92 -6.86
N ILE A 207 -4.59 4.65 -6.15
CA ILE A 207 -6.05 4.46 -6.12
C ILE A 207 -6.74 5.76 -6.49
N ARG A 208 -7.70 5.68 -7.41
CA ARG A 208 -8.57 6.79 -7.81
C ARG A 208 -10.00 6.30 -7.87
N LYS A 209 -10.98 7.15 -7.55
CA LYS A 209 -12.38 6.82 -7.78
C LYS A 209 -12.76 7.17 -9.22
N LYS A 210 -13.42 6.25 -9.94
CA LYS A 210 -13.84 6.52 -11.32
C LYS A 210 -14.81 7.70 -11.33
N GLY A 211 -14.62 8.63 -12.27
CA GLY A 211 -15.49 9.80 -12.44
C GLY A 211 -15.24 10.99 -11.48
N THR A 212 -14.21 10.97 -10.63
CA THR A 212 -13.89 12.12 -9.76
C THR A 212 -13.01 13.19 -10.40
N PHE A 213 -12.55 13.00 -11.64
CA PHE A 213 -11.87 14.01 -12.46
C PHE A 213 -12.44 13.92 -13.88
N PRO A 214 -12.55 15.03 -14.62
CA PRO A 214 -13.04 14.99 -16.00
C PRO A 214 -12.16 14.02 -16.77
N SER A 215 -12.80 13.03 -17.41
CA SER A 215 -12.16 12.23 -18.43
C SER A 215 -11.51 13.18 -19.43
N GLU A 216 -10.20 13.10 -19.60
CA GLU A 216 -9.57 13.71 -20.76
C GLU A 216 -10.30 13.19 -22.01
N GLY A 217 -10.94 14.09 -22.75
CA GLY A 217 -11.64 13.75 -23.99
C GLY A 217 -13.15 13.96 -23.96
N ASN A 218 -13.57 15.21 -23.82
CA ASN A 218 -14.60 15.78 -24.68
C ASN A 218 -14.22 17.25 -24.88
N VAL A 219 -13.27 17.48 -25.77
CA VAL A 219 -13.06 18.79 -26.38
C VAL A 219 -14.14 18.91 -27.46
N PRO A 220 -15.02 19.93 -27.41
CA PRO A 220 -15.95 20.19 -28.50
C PRO A 220 -15.24 20.59 -29.80
#